data_AF-A0A960PL47-F1
#
_entry.id   AF-A0A960PL47-F1
#
_cell.length_a   1.000
_cell.length_b   1.000
_cell.length_c   1.000
_cell.angle_alpha   90.00
_cell.angle_beta   90.00
_cell.angle_gamma   90.00
#
_symmetry.space_group_name_H-M   'P 1'
#
loop_
_entity.id
_entity.type
_entity.pdbx_description
1 polymer ?
#
loop_
_entity_poly.entity_id
_entity_poly.type
_entity_poly.pdbx_seq_one_letter_code
_entity_poly.pdbx_strand_id
1 'polypeptide(L)'
;MSDRPGVAAFDFDGTLTARDMLVPFLVRLSGRRAVASVLGGTGVDLARLGGRNRDAAKTIVLRRVMAGRPADEVEAAGRRYAERLLPRLRPDGLERIAWHHARDHRIVLVSASLGVYLRPLAAELGLDGVEAVELVARDGILTGEMTDPNCRGPEK
;
A
#
# COMPACT_ATOMS: atom_id res chain seq x y z
N MET A 1 27.19 -14.11 8.96
CA MET A 1 26.08 -13.49 8.19
C MET A 1 26.53 -13.52 6.73
N SER A 2 25.90 -14.33 5.90
CA SER A 2 26.27 -14.43 4.48
C SER A 2 25.93 -13.10 3.81
N ASP A 3 26.92 -12.45 3.21
CA ASP A 3 26.75 -11.18 2.52
C ASP A 3 26.07 -11.47 1.18
N ARG A 4 24.78 -11.14 1.07
CA ARG A 4 24.01 -11.40 -0.16
C ARG A 4 24.54 -10.51 -1.28
N PRO A 5 24.73 -11.02 -2.51
CA PRO A 5 25.47 -10.34 -3.58
C PRO A 5 24.77 -9.10 -4.17
N GLY A 6 23.54 -8.77 -3.76
CA GLY A 6 22.84 -7.59 -4.24
C GLY A 6 21.48 -7.37 -3.61
N VAL A 7 20.92 -6.17 -3.82
CA VAL A 7 19.56 -5.79 -3.41
C VAL A 7 18.73 -5.51 -4.66
N ALA A 8 17.50 -6.03 -4.70
CA ALA A 8 16.49 -5.71 -5.70
C ALA A 8 15.30 -5.02 -5.01
N ALA A 9 15.02 -3.78 -5.42
CA ALA A 9 13.87 -3.02 -4.94
C ALA A 9 12.76 -3.03 -5.98
N PHE A 10 11.56 -3.45 -5.59
CA PHE A 10 10.39 -3.47 -6.45
C PHE A 10 9.38 -2.43 -6.01
N ASP A 11 8.90 -1.63 -6.95
CA ASP A 11 7.66 -0.90 -6.75
C ASP A 11 6.44 -1.84 -6.89
N PHE A 12 5.29 -1.43 -6.37
CA PHE A 12 4.07 -2.26 -6.38
C PHE A 12 3.08 -1.84 -7.46
N ASP A 13 2.46 -0.66 -7.32
CA ASP A 13 1.39 -0.20 -8.19
C ASP A 13 1.91 0.25 -9.56
N GLY A 14 1.49 -0.43 -10.62
CA GLY A 14 2.00 -0.19 -11.98
C GLY A 14 3.22 -1.05 -12.34
N THR A 15 3.88 -1.64 -11.33
CA THR A 15 5.06 -2.50 -11.49
C THR A 15 4.72 -3.97 -11.27
N LEU A 16 4.31 -4.37 -10.06
CA LEU A 16 3.87 -5.73 -9.76
C LEU A 16 2.37 -5.93 -10.00
N THR A 17 1.59 -4.85 -10.01
CA THR A 17 0.18 -4.85 -10.43
C THR A 17 -0.01 -3.90 -11.61
N ALA A 18 -1.07 -4.08 -12.39
CA ALA A 18 -1.35 -3.21 -13.54
C ALA A 18 -1.91 -1.82 -13.15
N ARG A 19 -2.35 -1.63 -11.91
CA ARG A 19 -3.03 -0.41 -11.46
C ARG A 19 -2.90 -0.21 -9.96
N ASP A 20 -3.17 1.01 -9.52
CA ASP A 20 -3.29 1.38 -8.11
C ASP A 20 -4.33 0.51 -7.36
N MET A 21 -3.90 -0.10 -6.26
CA MET A 21 -4.70 -1.02 -5.46
C MET A 21 -5.26 -0.41 -4.17
N LEU A 22 -5.04 0.88 -3.92
CA LEU A 22 -5.55 1.55 -2.72
C LEU A 22 -7.07 1.69 -2.74
N VAL A 23 -7.64 2.26 -3.80
CA VAL A 23 -9.09 2.51 -3.88
C VAL A 23 -9.90 1.20 -3.82
N PRO A 24 -9.53 0.12 -4.54
CA PRO A 24 -10.21 -1.16 -4.39
C PRO A 24 -10.14 -1.74 -2.97
N PHE A 25 -9.03 -1.54 -2.24
CA PHE A 25 -8.94 -1.91 -0.82
C PHE A 25 -9.92 -1.11 0.04
N LEU A 26 -9.96 0.21 -0.10
CA LEU A 26 -10.89 1.08 0.66
C LEU A 26 -12.35 0.70 0.41
N VAL A 27 -12.70 0.41 -0.85
CA VAL A 27 -14.03 -0.05 -1.23
C VAL A 27 -14.38 -1.38 -0.56
N ARG A 28 -13.41 -2.27 -0.42
CA ARG A 28 -13.62 -3.57 0.24
C ARG A 28 -13.79 -3.43 1.76
N LEU A 29 -13.07 -2.48 2.36
CA LEU A 29 -13.08 -2.21 3.79
C LEU A 29 -14.38 -1.52 4.22
N SER A 30 -14.83 -0.51 3.46
CA SER A 30 -15.88 0.42 3.90
C SER A 30 -17.11 0.43 2.99
N GLY A 31 -17.08 -0.27 1.86
CA GLY A 31 -18.13 -0.27 0.86
C GLY A 31 -18.04 0.90 -0.11
N ARG A 32 -18.54 0.68 -1.34
CA ARG A 32 -18.50 1.65 -2.45
C ARG A 32 -19.15 2.99 -2.10
N ARG A 33 -20.29 2.94 -1.39
CA ARG A 33 -21.07 4.14 -1.03
C ARG A 33 -20.32 5.04 -0.04
N ALA A 34 -19.67 4.45 0.97
CA ALA A 34 -18.89 5.21 1.94
C ALA A 34 -17.69 5.88 1.28
N VAL A 35 -16.94 5.13 0.45
CA VAL A 35 -15.80 5.69 -0.29
C VAL A 35 -16.24 6.80 -1.24
N ALA A 36 -17.34 6.62 -1.97
CA ALA A 36 -17.89 7.63 -2.88
C ALA A 36 -18.37 8.88 -2.13
N SER A 37 -19.01 8.72 -0.97
CA SER A 37 -19.45 9.84 -0.12
C SER A 37 -18.25 10.66 0.37
N VAL A 38 -17.19 10.00 0.85
CA VAL A 38 -15.97 10.67 1.28
C VAL A 38 -15.30 11.38 0.10
N LEU A 39 -15.16 10.73 -1.05
CA LEU A 39 -14.63 11.33 -2.28
C LEU A 39 -15.43 12.56 -2.72
N GLY A 40 -16.77 12.47 -2.74
CA GLY A 40 -17.64 13.59 -3.08
C GLY A 40 -17.49 14.77 -2.12
N GLY A 41 -17.33 14.49 -0.82
CA GLY A 41 -17.06 15.51 0.19
C GLY A 41 -15.64 16.10 0.14
N THR A 42 -14.66 15.38 -0.43
CA THR A 42 -13.29 15.90 -0.59
C THR A 42 -13.16 17.00 -1.64
N GLY A 43 -14.14 17.16 -2.54
CA GLY A 43 -14.11 18.20 -3.57
C GLY A 43 -14.01 19.62 -2.99
N VAL A 44 -14.62 19.85 -1.81
CA VAL A 44 -14.55 21.13 -1.09
C VAL A 44 -13.15 21.36 -0.52
N ASP A 45 -12.53 20.34 0.07
CA ASP A 45 -11.18 20.45 0.64
C ASP A 45 -10.12 20.59 -0.45
N LEU A 46 -10.28 19.87 -1.57
CA LEU A 46 -9.39 19.96 -2.71
C LEU A 46 -9.48 21.31 -3.42
N ALA A 47 -10.68 21.90 -3.52
CA ALA A 47 -10.86 23.25 -4.04
C ALA A 47 -10.11 24.30 -3.20
N ARG A 48 -10.06 24.12 -1.87
CA ARG A 48 -9.30 24.98 -0.94
C ARG A 48 -7.78 24.80 -1.06
N LEU A 49 -7.31 23.66 -1.57
CA LEU A 49 -5.89 23.32 -1.75
C LEU A 49 -5.39 23.52 -3.19
N GLY A 50 -6.10 24.31 -4.02
CA GLY A 50 -5.66 24.60 -5.39
C GLY A 50 -6.00 23.52 -6.42
N GLY A 51 -6.85 22.56 -6.05
CA GLY A 51 -7.66 21.76 -6.97
C GLY A 51 -6.92 21.13 -8.14
N ARG A 52 -5.97 20.22 -7.89
CA ARG A 52 -5.52 19.23 -8.90
C ARG A 52 -4.57 18.12 -8.42
N ASN A 53 -4.44 17.86 -7.11
CA ASN A 53 -3.57 16.78 -6.66
C ASN A 53 -4.37 15.50 -6.36
N ARG A 54 -4.35 14.55 -7.30
CA ARG A 54 -4.96 13.21 -7.15
C ARG A 54 -4.43 12.48 -5.91
N ASP A 55 -3.18 12.72 -5.55
CA ASP A 55 -2.57 12.12 -4.36
C ASP A 55 -3.10 12.76 -3.09
N ALA A 56 -3.27 14.09 -3.05
CA ALA A 56 -3.91 14.76 -1.91
C ALA A 56 -5.35 14.26 -1.68
N ALA A 57 -6.10 14.04 -2.76
CA ALA A 57 -7.46 13.47 -2.69
C ALA A 57 -7.44 12.07 -2.07
N LYS A 58 -6.53 11.19 -2.52
CA LYS A 58 -6.37 9.84 -1.96
C LYS A 58 -5.99 9.89 -0.48
N THR A 59 -5.07 10.78 -0.10
CA THR A 59 -4.68 10.94 1.31
C THR A 59 -5.88 11.36 2.15
N ILE A 60 -6.65 12.38 1.76
CA ILE A 60 -7.84 12.81 2.53
C ILE A 60 -8.84 11.66 2.68
N VAL A 61 -9.12 10.93 1.59
CA VAL A 61 -10.07 9.81 1.62
C VAL A 61 -9.57 8.71 2.54
N LEU A 62 -8.29 8.33 2.41
CA LEU A 62 -7.66 7.33 3.24
C LEU A 62 -7.71 7.73 4.72
N ARG A 63 -7.34 8.98 5.06
CA ARG A 63 -7.40 9.52 6.43
C ARG A 63 -8.81 9.36 7.01
N ARG A 64 -9.82 9.83 6.27
CA ARG A 64 -11.23 9.78 6.69
C ARG A 64 -11.78 8.37 6.80
N VAL A 65 -11.37 7.48 5.92
CA VAL A 65 -11.84 6.08 5.93
C VAL A 65 -11.19 5.30 7.07
N MET A 66 -9.94 5.60 7.44
CA MET A 66 -9.20 4.86 8.46
C MET A 66 -9.45 5.35 9.88
N ALA A 67 -9.63 6.66 10.09
CA ALA A 67 -9.78 7.23 11.43
C ALA A 67 -10.93 6.58 12.22
N GLY A 68 -10.64 6.25 13.49
CA GLY A 68 -11.60 5.68 14.42
C GLY A 68 -11.83 4.16 14.28
N ARG A 69 -11.12 3.48 13.38
CA ARG A 69 -11.22 2.02 13.23
C ARG A 69 -10.27 1.28 14.19
N PRO A 70 -10.65 0.10 14.67
CA PRO A 70 -9.70 -0.82 15.29
C PRO A 70 -8.60 -1.21 14.29
N ALA A 71 -7.34 -1.12 14.73
CA ALA A 71 -6.18 -1.40 13.89
C ALA A 71 -6.15 -2.89 13.46
N ASP A 72 -6.49 -3.80 14.37
CA ASP A 72 -6.55 -5.24 14.14
C ASP A 72 -7.58 -5.63 13.05
N GLU A 73 -8.73 -4.97 13.01
CA GLU A 73 -9.73 -5.15 11.95
C GLU A 73 -9.17 -4.77 10.58
N VAL A 74 -8.43 -3.66 10.50
CA VAL A 74 -7.83 -3.17 9.25
C VAL A 74 -6.67 -4.07 8.83
N GLU A 75 -5.84 -4.54 9.76
CA GLU A 75 -4.78 -5.52 9.48
C GLU A 75 -5.37 -6.85 9.00
N ALA A 76 -6.44 -7.34 9.62
CA ALA A 76 -7.13 -8.55 9.18
C ALA A 76 -7.74 -8.37 7.79
N ALA A 77 -8.28 -7.19 7.48
CA ALA A 77 -8.73 -6.85 6.14
C ALA A 77 -7.56 -6.81 5.13
N GLY A 78 -6.41 -6.28 5.54
CA GLY A 78 -5.18 -6.24 4.76
C GLY A 78 -4.66 -7.63 4.38
N ARG A 79 -4.60 -8.56 5.34
CA ARG A 79 -4.25 -9.98 5.09
C ARG A 79 -5.15 -10.64 4.06
N ARG A 80 -6.48 -10.55 4.24
CA ARG A 80 -7.47 -11.06 3.27
C ARG A 80 -7.38 -10.38 1.90
N TYR A 81 -6.87 -9.15 1.86
CA TYR A 81 -6.68 -8.42 0.62
C TYR A 81 -5.43 -8.89 -0.11
N ALA A 82 -4.34 -9.17 0.59
CA ALA A 82 -3.10 -9.72 0.04
C ALA A 82 -3.33 -11.06 -0.70
N GLU A 83 -4.08 -11.98 -0.10
CA GLU A 83 -4.48 -13.24 -0.75
C GLU A 83 -5.17 -13.01 -2.11
N ARG A 84 -5.95 -11.92 -2.22
CA ARG A 84 -6.67 -11.55 -3.44
C ARG A 84 -5.79 -10.77 -4.42
N LEU A 85 -4.64 -10.26 -3.98
CA LEU A 85 -3.67 -9.58 -4.82
C LEU A 85 -2.78 -10.58 -5.56
N LEU A 86 -2.43 -11.71 -4.95
CA LEU A 86 -1.60 -12.76 -5.55
C LEU A 86 -1.99 -13.11 -7.00
N PRO A 87 -3.25 -13.48 -7.33
CA PRO A 87 -3.63 -13.82 -8.69
C PRO A 87 -3.73 -12.60 -9.64
N ARG A 88 -3.53 -11.38 -9.12
CA ARG A 88 -3.54 -10.12 -9.88
C ARG A 88 -2.14 -9.56 -10.10
N LEU A 89 -1.12 -10.23 -9.56
CA LEU A 89 0.27 -9.89 -9.82
C LEU A 89 0.58 -10.17 -11.29
N ARG A 90 1.40 -9.30 -11.87
CA ARG A 90 1.80 -9.44 -13.27
C ARG A 90 2.82 -10.58 -13.40
N PRO A 91 2.66 -11.47 -14.40
CA PRO A 91 3.59 -12.59 -14.60
C PRO A 91 5.05 -12.15 -14.78
N ASP A 92 5.30 -11.07 -15.53
CA ASP A 92 6.63 -10.50 -15.76
C ASP A 92 7.31 -10.04 -14.45
N GLY A 93 6.53 -9.45 -13.55
CA GLY A 93 6.99 -9.08 -12.20
C GLY A 93 7.37 -10.30 -11.36
N LEU A 94 6.54 -11.35 -11.38
CA LEU A 94 6.79 -12.60 -10.65
C LEU A 94 8.03 -13.33 -11.18
N GLU A 95 8.19 -13.41 -12.50
CA GLU A 95 9.38 -13.97 -13.14
C GLU A 95 10.66 -13.22 -12.73
N ARG A 96 10.59 -11.88 -12.64
CA ARG A 96 11.72 -11.07 -12.18
C ARG A 96 12.06 -11.32 -10.72
N ILE A 97 11.06 -11.43 -9.85
CA ILE A 97 11.27 -11.79 -8.44
C ILE A 97 11.95 -13.17 -8.35
N ALA A 98 11.45 -14.17 -9.09
CA ALA A 98 12.04 -15.50 -9.12
C ALA A 98 13.50 -15.49 -9.61
N TRP A 99 13.82 -14.67 -10.61
CA TRP A 99 15.18 -14.50 -11.10
C TRP A 99 16.15 -13.97 -10.05
N HIS A 100 15.70 -13.04 -9.19
CA HIS A 100 16.48 -12.49 -8.08
C HIS A 100 16.63 -13.49 -6.94
N HIS A 101 15.58 -14.26 -6.64
CA HIS A 101 15.64 -15.37 -5.68
C HIS A 101 16.69 -16.40 -6.09
N ALA A 102 16.73 -16.78 -7.37
CA ALA A 102 17.71 -17.73 -7.89
C ALA A 102 19.18 -17.25 -7.79
N ARG A 103 19.40 -15.97 -7.47
CA ARG A 103 20.73 -15.37 -7.30
C ARG A 103 21.04 -15.01 -5.85
N ASP A 104 20.17 -15.40 -4.91
CA ASP A 104 20.28 -15.06 -3.49
C ASP A 104 20.38 -13.54 -3.25
N HIS A 105 19.72 -12.74 -4.11
CA HIS A 105 19.62 -11.30 -3.87
C HIS A 105 18.67 -11.05 -2.69
N ARG A 106 18.92 -9.98 -1.94
CA ARG A 106 17.91 -9.43 -1.03
C ARG A 106 16.82 -8.74 -1.84
N ILE A 107 15.56 -9.09 -1.62
CA ILE A 107 14.43 -8.53 -2.35
C ILE A 107 13.57 -7.72 -1.39
N VAL A 108 13.35 -6.45 -1.70
CA VAL A 108 12.51 -5.54 -0.90
C VAL A 108 11.44 -4.90 -1.75
N LEU A 109 10.27 -4.68 -1.16
CA LEU A 109 9.21 -3.90 -1.78
C LEU A 109 9.29 -2.45 -1.28
N VAL A 110 9.29 -1.47 -2.18
CA VAL A 110 9.35 -0.04 -1.86
C VAL A 110 8.21 0.68 -2.57
N SER A 111 7.16 1.01 -1.83
CA SER A 111 5.92 1.52 -2.42
C SER A 111 5.23 2.56 -1.56
N ALA A 112 4.47 3.45 -2.21
CA ALA A 112 3.58 4.36 -1.50
C ALA A 112 2.17 3.78 -1.25
N SER A 113 2.03 2.47 -1.41
CA SER A 113 0.87 1.67 -1.01
C SER A 113 0.93 1.32 0.49
N LEU A 114 -0.17 0.80 1.05
CA LEU A 114 -0.25 0.54 2.50
C LEU A 114 0.49 -0.73 2.94
N GLY A 115 1.24 -0.62 4.04
CA GLY A 115 1.91 -1.73 4.70
C GLY A 115 0.96 -2.86 5.10
N VAL A 116 -0.28 -2.53 5.50
CA VAL A 116 -1.27 -3.51 5.99
C VAL A 116 -1.60 -4.63 5.01
N TYR A 117 -1.48 -4.42 3.69
CA TYR A 117 -1.59 -5.49 2.70
C TYR A 117 -0.28 -5.83 1.99
N LEU A 118 0.70 -4.93 1.98
CA LEU A 118 1.99 -5.21 1.35
C LEU A 118 2.86 -6.14 2.17
N ARG A 119 2.86 -6.02 3.50
CA ARG A 119 3.61 -6.91 4.40
C ARG A 119 3.16 -8.38 4.29
N PRO A 120 1.86 -8.72 4.39
CA PRO A 120 1.43 -10.09 4.16
C PRO A 120 1.70 -10.56 2.74
N LEU A 121 1.52 -9.71 1.72
CA LEU A 121 1.84 -10.07 0.34
C LEU A 121 3.33 -10.39 0.13
N ALA A 122 4.21 -9.58 0.72
CA ALA A 122 5.65 -9.79 0.66
C ALA A 122 6.06 -11.09 1.36
N ALA A 123 5.42 -11.42 2.48
CA ALA A 123 5.65 -12.70 3.16
C ALA A 123 5.26 -13.90 2.28
N GLU A 124 4.11 -13.84 1.59
CA GLU A 124 3.69 -14.88 0.64
C GLU A 124 4.65 -15.03 -0.54
N LEU A 125 5.29 -13.94 -0.97
CA LEU A 125 6.28 -13.93 -2.06
C LEU A 125 7.72 -14.24 -1.58
N GLY A 126 7.92 -14.45 -0.28
CA GLY A 126 9.22 -14.69 0.33
C GLY A 126 10.20 -13.51 0.24
N LEU A 127 9.71 -12.27 0.22
CA LEU A 127 10.57 -11.08 0.18
C LEU A 127 11.16 -10.75 1.57
N ASP A 128 12.28 -10.03 1.58
CA ASP A 128 13.05 -9.73 2.79
C ASP A 128 12.66 -8.44 3.50
N GLY A 129 11.82 -7.61 2.90
CA GLY A 129 11.45 -6.32 3.48
C GLY A 129 10.37 -5.57 2.70
N VAL A 130 9.74 -4.64 3.40
CA VAL A 130 8.70 -3.75 2.86
C VAL A 130 8.87 -2.36 3.45
N GLU A 131 9.12 -1.39 2.57
CA GLU A 131 9.01 0.04 2.80
C GLU A 131 7.68 0.52 2.21
N ALA A 132 6.75 0.91 3.08
CA ALA A 132 5.36 1.22 2.74
C ALA A 132 4.78 2.35 3.60
N VAL A 133 3.61 2.85 3.21
CA VAL A 133 2.81 3.77 4.04
C VAL A 133 2.27 2.99 5.25
N GLU A 134 2.58 3.46 6.45
CA GLU A 134 2.06 2.86 7.69
C GLU A 134 0.92 3.71 8.27
N LEU A 135 -0.05 3.01 8.87
CA LEU A 135 -1.17 3.64 9.55
C LEU A 135 -0.80 3.84 11.03
N VAL A 136 -1.06 5.02 11.56
CA VAL A 136 -0.78 5.32 12.97
C VAL A 136 -1.97 4.90 13.84
N ALA A 137 -1.71 4.10 14.86
CA ALA A 137 -2.68 3.70 15.87
C ALA A 137 -2.31 4.26 17.24
N ARG A 138 -3.31 4.62 18.05
CA ARG A 138 -3.19 4.94 19.47
C ARG A 138 -4.24 4.13 20.23
N ASP A 139 -3.82 3.41 21.26
CA ASP A 139 -4.68 2.52 22.04
C ASP A 139 -5.48 1.52 21.17
N GLY A 140 -4.83 0.99 20.13
CA GLY A 140 -5.44 0.05 19.18
C GLY A 140 -6.40 0.68 18.16
N ILE A 141 -6.60 1.99 18.19
CA ILE A 141 -7.50 2.71 17.27
C ILE A 141 -6.68 3.56 16.30
N LEU A 142 -7.01 3.47 15.01
CA LEU A 142 -6.38 4.27 13.97
C LEU A 142 -6.72 5.75 14.14
N THR A 143 -5.69 6.59 14.17
CA THR A 143 -5.85 8.06 14.28
C THR A 143 -6.25 8.70 12.95
N GLY A 144 -6.04 7.97 11.84
CA GLY A 144 -6.10 8.51 10.48
C GLY A 144 -4.82 9.22 10.06
N GLU A 145 -3.80 9.32 10.91
CA GLU A 145 -2.46 9.74 10.50
C GLU A 145 -1.73 8.57 9.80
N MET A 146 -0.76 8.92 8.95
CA MET A 146 0.10 7.97 8.26
C MET A 146 1.54 8.39 8.42
N THR A 147 2.46 7.43 8.40
CA THR A 147 3.85 7.76 8.11
C THR A 147 3.93 8.33 6.70
N ASP A 148 4.66 9.43 6.53
CA ASP A 148 5.00 9.87 5.18
C ASP A 148 5.99 8.84 4.64
N PRO A 149 5.69 8.11 3.56
CA PRO A 149 6.68 7.23 3.01
C PRO A 149 7.74 8.13 2.36
N ASN A 150 9.01 7.99 2.72
CA ASN A 150 10.15 8.48 1.91
C ASN A 150 10.21 7.80 0.52
N CYS A 151 9.10 7.24 0.01
CA CYS A 151 8.99 6.48 -1.22
C CYS A 151 8.44 7.31 -2.40
N ARG A 152 8.33 8.64 -2.26
CA ARG A 152 7.81 9.54 -3.30
C ARG A 152 8.78 10.69 -3.58
N GLY A 153 9.88 10.39 -4.29
CA GLY A 153 10.86 11.40 -4.70
C GLY A 153 12.01 10.79 -5.51
N PRO A 154 12.98 11.61 -5.95
CA PRO A 154 14.24 11.15 -6.59
C PRO A 154 15.15 10.33 -5.66
N GLU A 155 14.67 10.00 -4.45
CA GLU A 155 15.37 9.27 -3.39
C GLU A 155 15.13 7.75 -3.45
N LYS A 156 14.48 7.26 -4.52
CA LYS A 156 14.48 5.84 -4.89
C LYS A 156 15.71 5.48 -5.72
#